data_AF-A0A6L7ZXD0-F1
#
_entry.id   AF-A0A6L7ZXD0-F1
#
_cell.length_a   1.000
_cell.length_b   1.000
_cell.length_c   1.000
_cell.angle_alpha   90.00
_cell.angle_beta   90.00
_cell.angle_gamma   90.00
#
_symmetry.space_group_name_H-M   'P 1'
#
loop_
_entity.id
_entity.type
_entity.pdbx_description
1 polymer ?
#
loop_
_entity_poly.entity_id
_entity_poly.type
_entity_poly.pdbx_seq_one_letter_code
_entity_poly.pdbx_strand_id
1 'polypeptide(L)'
;MPVGIHMADDAASVAAVVEAVREDRLWRRHMDIAAIGATGRGGVNRQALTPEDGQARRLMLEWASELGFTASVDAIGNLFIRRAGA
;
A
#
# COMPACT_ATOMS: atom_id res chain seq x y z
N MET A 1 -17.90 28.99 19.53
CA MET A 1 -17.51 27.69 20.13
C MET A 1 -16.10 27.40 19.65
N PRO A 2 -15.05 27.44 20.49
CA PRO A 2 -13.72 27.09 20.05
C PRO A 2 -13.63 25.57 19.89
N VAL A 3 -13.26 25.10 18.70
CA VAL A 3 -12.87 23.71 18.47
C VAL A 3 -11.48 23.57 19.07
N GLY A 4 -11.38 22.92 20.23
CA GLY A 4 -10.10 22.59 20.85
C GLY A 4 -9.35 21.58 19.98
N ILE A 5 -8.18 21.96 19.49
CA ILE A 5 -7.26 21.05 18.81
C ILE A 5 -6.51 20.28 19.91
N HIS A 6 -6.78 18.97 20.02
CA HIS A 6 -6.06 18.04 20.89
C HIS A 6 -4.63 17.79 20.35
N MET A 7 -3.70 18.73 20.52
CA MET A 7 -2.30 18.56 20.05
C MET A 7 -1.43 17.67 20.97
N ALA A 8 -1.89 17.35 22.19
CA ALA A 8 -1.09 16.59 23.17
C ALA A 8 -1.22 15.07 23.03
N ASP A 9 -2.31 14.57 22.43
CA ASP A 9 -2.58 13.13 22.21
C ASP A 9 -1.92 12.60 20.92
N ASP A 10 -1.37 13.48 20.08
CA ASP A 10 -0.91 13.15 18.73
C ASP A 10 0.47 12.47 18.70
N ALA A 11 1.42 12.88 19.54
CA ALA A 11 2.79 12.37 19.46
C ALA A 11 2.92 10.92 19.95
N ALA A 12 2.25 10.57 21.04
CA ALA A 12 2.23 9.19 21.57
C ALA A 12 1.48 8.24 20.63
N SER A 13 0.40 8.72 20.00
CA SER A 13 -0.34 8.02 18.94
C SER A 13 0.54 7.74 17.71
N VAL A 14 1.28 8.74 17.23
CA VAL A 14 2.18 8.59 16.08
C VAL A 14 3.29 7.57 16.38
N ALA A 15 3.89 7.61 17.57
CA ALA A 15 4.91 6.63 17.96
C ALA A 15 4.37 5.19 17.95
N ALA A 16 3.15 4.97 18.46
CA ALA A 16 2.51 3.66 18.42
C ALA A 16 2.20 3.20 16.99
N VAL A 17 1.80 4.10 16.09
CA VAL A 17 1.57 3.78 14.67
C VAL A 17 2.88 3.41 13.97
N VAL A 18 3.96 4.13 14.24
CA VAL A 18 5.30 3.81 13.69
C VAL A 18 5.74 2.42 14.15
N GLU A 19 5.60 2.11 15.44
CA GLU A 19 5.98 0.80 15.99
C GLU A 19 5.11 -0.35 15.44
N ALA A 20 3.86 -0.07 15.07
CA ALA A 20 3.00 -1.06 14.43
C ALA A 20 3.45 -1.45 13.00
N VAL A 21 4.37 -0.69 12.39
CA VAL A 21 4.94 -1.02 11.08
C VAL A 21 6.08 -2.02 11.23
N ARG A 22 5.82 -3.24 10.77
CA ARG A 22 6.83 -4.28 10.63
C ARG A 22 7.76 -4.03 9.44
N GLU A 23 9.00 -3.62 9.72
CA GLU A 23 10.04 -3.33 8.72
C GLU A 23 10.33 -4.54 7.80
N ASP A 24 10.49 -5.73 8.38
CA ASP A 24 10.76 -6.98 7.67
C ASP A 24 9.67 -7.28 6.61
N ARG A 25 8.41 -7.13 7.01
CA ARG A 25 7.25 -7.37 6.17
C ARG A 25 7.14 -6.31 5.07
N LEU A 26 7.41 -5.04 5.40
CA LEU A 26 7.41 -3.94 4.44
C LEU A 26 8.47 -4.16 3.37
N TRP A 27 9.70 -4.45 3.78
CA TRP A 27 10.81 -4.69 2.86
C TRP A 27 10.54 -5.90 1.97
N ARG A 28 10.05 -7.00 2.53
CA ARG A 28 9.68 -8.19 1.74
C ARG A 28 8.64 -7.87 0.68
N ARG A 29 7.55 -7.17 1.03
CA ARG A 29 6.52 -6.75 0.05
C ARG A 29 7.10 -5.82 -1.03
N HIS A 30 8.03 -4.94 -0.67
CA HIS A 30 8.72 -4.08 -1.63
C HIS A 30 9.52 -4.90 -2.64
N MET A 31 10.26 -5.92 -2.19
CA MET A 31 11.03 -6.79 -3.06
C MET A 31 10.14 -7.70 -3.92
N ASP A 32 9.05 -8.23 -3.35
CA ASP A 32 8.10 -9.09 -4.07
C ASP A 32 7.47 -8.35 -5.27
N ILE A 33 7.05 -7.09 -5.10
CA ILE A 33 6.52 -6.28 -6.21
C ILE A 33 7.61 -5.79 -7.16
N ALA A 34 8.85 -5.61 -6.70
CA ALA A 34 9.97 -5.19 -7.54
C ALA A 34 10.43 -6.30 -8.51
N ALA A 35 10.21 -7.58 -8.16
CA ALA A 35 10.48 -8.69 -9.06
C ALA A 35 9.65 -8.60 -10.37
N ILE A 36 8.48 -7.97 -10.32
CA ILE A 36 7.58 -7.79 -11.47
C ILE A 36 8.07 -6.62 -12.33
N GLY A 37 8.70 -6.93 -13.46
CA GLY A 37 9.31 -5.95 -14.36
C GLY A 37 10.79 -5.67 -14.07
N ALA A 38 11.47 -6.55 -13.32
CA ALA A 38 12.90 -6.39 -13.05
C ALA A 38 13.74 -6.38 -14.34
N THR A 39 14.69 -5.44 -14.45
CA THR A 39 15.44 -5.16 -15.69
C THR A 39 16.78 -5.88 -15.80
N GLY A 40 17.09 -6.82 -14.90
CA GLY A 40 18.40 -7.48 -14.80
C GLY A 40 19.56 -6.57 -14.36
N ARG A 41 19.35 -5.25 -14.27
CA ARG A 41 20.33 -4.24 -13.85
C ARG A 41 20.00 -3.61 -12.50
N GLY A 42 19.18 -4.29 -11.70
CA GLY A 42 18.74 -3.82 -10.38
C GLY A 42 17.60 -2.79 -10.38
N GLY A 43 17.10 -2.39 -11.54
CA GLY A 43 15.92 -1.51 -11.66
C GLY A 43 14.65 -2.25 -12.05
N VAL A 44 13.52 -1.53 -12.06
CA VAL A 44 12.21 -2.02 -12.51
C VAL A 44 11.74 -1.20 -13.71
N ASN A 45 11.34 -1.86 -14.78
CA ASN A 45 10.64 -1.27 -15.91
C ASN A 45 9.23 -1.89 -15.96
N ARG A 46 8.27 -1.17 -15.39
CA ARG A 46 6.87 -1.56 -15.34
C ARG A 46 6.03 -0.36 -15.74
N GLN A 47 5.86 -0.20 -17.06
CA GLN A 47 5.11 0.91 -17.61
C GLN A 47 3.61 0.74 -17.32
N ALA A 48 2.89 1.84 -17.20
CA ALA A 48 1.46 1.78 -16.92
C ALA A 48 0.72 0.97 -18.01
N LEU A 49 -0.25 0.15 -17.59
CA LEU A 49 -1.11 -0.67 -18.46
C LEU A 49 -0.42 -1.79 -19.23
N THR A 50 0.85 -2.11 -18.93
CA THR A 50 1.48 -3.33 -19.47
C THR A 50 1.05 -4.58 -18.68
N PRO A 51 1.29 -5.80 -19.19
CA PRO A 51 1.01 -7.03 -18.47
C PRO A 51 1.66 -7.08 -17.08
N GLU A 52 2.87 -6.54 -16.93
CA GLU A 52 3.61 -6.45 -15.67
C GLU A 52 2.93 -5.50 -14.69
N ASP A 53 2.42 -4.34 -15.14
CA ASP A 53 1.61 -3.46 -14.29
C ASP A 53 0.35 -4.17 -13.82
N GLY A 54 -0.34 -4.87 -14.72
CA GLY A 54 -1.48 -5.71 -14.38
C GLY A 54 -1.14 -6.79 -13.34
N GLN A 55 0.02 -7.43 -13.45
CA GLN A 55 0.48 -8.44 -12.48
C GLN A 55 0.78 -7.81 -11.11
N ALA A 56 1.46 -6.67 -11.07
CA ALA A 56 1.75 -5.95 -9.82
C ALA A 56 0.46 -5.49 -9.11
N ARG A 57 -0.54 -5.03 -9.88
CA ARG A 57 -1.86 -4.67 -9.34
C ARG A 57 -2.60 -5.88 -8.78
N ARG A 58 -2.55 -7.04 -9.46
CA ARG A 58 -3.13 -8.30 -8.95
C ARG A 58 -2.47 -8.73 -7.64
N LEU A 59 -1.15 -8.66 -7.54
CA LEU A 59 -0.44 -8.98 -6.29
C LEU A 59 -0.90 -8.08 -5.12
N MET A 60 -1.10 -6.78 -5.35
CA MET A 60 -1.63 -5.89 -4.32
C MET A 60 -3.08 -6.23 -3.93
N LEU A 61 -3.91 -6.64 -4.89
CA LEU A 61 -5.28 -7.09 -4.65
C LEU A 61 -5.32 -8.39 -3.82
N GLU A 62 -4.39 -9.33 -4.07
CA GLU A 62 -4.23 -10.56 -3.29
C GLU A 62 -3.92 -10.24 -1.82
N TRP A 63 -2.91 -9.40 -1.56
CA TRP A 63 -2.60 -8.96 -0.19
C TRP A 63 -3.75 -8.23 0.50
N ALA A 64 -4.52 -7.44 -0.25
CA ALA A 64 -5.69 -6.73 0.27
C ALA A 64 -6.81 -7.71 0.66
N SER A 65 -7.07 -8.71 -0.21
CA SER A 65 -8.07 -9.75 0.00
C SER A 65 -7.78 -10.59 1.25
N GLU A 66 -6.51 -10.98 1.46
CA GLU A 66 -6.08 -11.70 2.67
C GLU A 66 -6.33 -10.93 3.96
N LEU A 67 -6.36 -9.60 3.89
CA LEU A 67 -6.65 -8.71 5.01
C LEU A 67 -8.14 -8.36 5.14
N GLY A 68 -9.00 -8.91 4.27
CA GLY A 68 -10.43 -8.63 4.24
C GLY A 68 -10.76 -7.23 3.74
N PHE A 69 -9.87 -6.58 2.98
CA PHE A 69 -10.11 -5.27 2.40
C PHE A 69 -10.88 -5.38 1.09
N THR A 70 -11.68 -4.35 0.78
CA THR A 70 -12.38 -4.27 -0.51
C THR A 70 -11.56 -3.46 -1.50
N ALA A 71 -11.75 -3.71 -2.79
CA ALA A 71 -11.06 -2.98 -3.85
C ALA A 71 -12.02 -2.51 -4.93
N SER A 72 -11.67 -1.40 -5.57
CA SER A 72 -12.42 -0.82 -6.69
C SER A 72 -11.48 -0.13 -7.67
N VAL A 73 -11.89 -0.03 -8.93
CA VAL A 73 -11.16 0.69 -9.98
C VAL A 73 -12.08 1.74 -10.58
N ASP A 74 -11.59 2.96 -10.78
CA ASP A 74 -12.37 4.01 -11.44
C ASP A 74 -12.29 3.93 -12.98
N ALA A 75 -12.96 4.85 -13.67
CA ALA A 75 -13.05 4.85 -15.13
C ALA A 75 -11.69 5.08 -15.84
N ILE A 76 -10.68 5.61 -15.14
CA ILE A 76 -9.35 5.88 -15.72
C ILE A 76 -8.26 4.94 -15.19
N GLY A 77 -8.64 3.92 -14.40
CA GLY A 77 -7.73 2.85 -13.97
C GLY A 77 -7.01 3.11 -12.65
N ASN A 78 -7.43 4.10 -11.86
CA ASN A 78 -6.92 4.22 -10.49
C ASN A 78 -7.44 3.05 -9.64
N LEU A 79 -6.54 2.38 -8.94
CA LEU A 79 -6.88 1.28 -8.04
C LEU A 79 -7.01 1.80 -6.62
N PHE A 80 -8.17 1.57 -6.00
CA PHE A 80 -8.45 1.86 -4.61
C PHE A 80 -8.52 0.56 -3.82
N ILE A 81 -7.82 0.52 -2.68
CA ILE A 81 -7.93 -0.55 -1.67
C ILE A 81 -8.47 0.08 -0.40
N ARG A 82 -9.62 -0.40 0.07
CA ARG A 82 -10.35 0.14 1.21
C ARG A 82 -10.35 -0.83 2.37
N ARG A 83 -9.73 -0.40 3.47
CA ARG A 83 -10.01 -0.90 4.81
C ARG A 83 -11.25 -0.19 5.35
N ALA A 84 -12.20 -0.93 5.90
CA ALA A 84 -13.35 -0.33 6.56
C ALA A 84 -12.91 0.52 7.78
N GLY A 85 -13.60 1.63 8.02
CA GLY A 85 -13.41 2.42 9.24
C GLY A 85 -13.89 1.66 10.47
N ALA A 86 -13.49 2.13 11.66
CA ALA A 86 -14.04 1.70 12.93
C ALA A 86 -15.32 2.50 13.26
#